data_AF-A0A1C4Y5G3-F1
#
_entry.id   AF-A0A1C4Y5G3-F1
#
_cell.length_a   1.000
_cell.length_b   1.000
_cell.length_c   1.000
_cell.angle_alpha   90.00
_cell.angle_beta   90.00
_cell.angle_gamma   90.00
#
_symmetry.space_group_name_H-M   'P 1'
#
loop_
_entity.id
_entity.type
_entity.pdbx_description
1 polymer ?
#
loop_
_entity_poly.entity_id
_entity_poly.type
_entity_poly.pdbx_seq_one_letter_code
_entity_poly.pdbx_strand_id
1 'polypeptide(L)' 'MATAVKEQKSPVRDKNYDLIHVLQMSLDNIYRMDTYISDAEQRGDSELVTWFSKIQENNRKAGDQAKQMLMQRLQQEGR' A
#
# COMPACT_ATOMS: atom_id res chain seq x y z
N MET A 1 -12.34 -15.04 -29.14
CA MET A 1 -13.13 -15.28 -27.92
C MET A 1 -12.38 -14.66 -26.75
N ALA A 2 -12.93 -13.62 -26.12
CA ALA A 2 -12.31 -13.02 -24.94
C ALA A 2 -12.64 -13.91 -23.73
N THR A 3 -11.63 -14.57 -23.17
CA THR A 3 -11.74 -15.26 -21.89
C THR A 3 -12.03 -14.23 -20.81
N ALA A 4 -13.26 -14.22 -20.30
CA ALA A 4 -13.61 -13.50 -19.10
C ALA A 4 -12.76 -14.07 -17.96
N VAL A 5 -11.80 -13.29 -17.45
CA VAL A 5 -11.07 -13.63 -16.24
C VAL A 5 -12.10 -13.69 -15.12
N LYS A 6 -12.35 -14.90 -14.63
CA LYS A 6 -13.27 -15.13 -13.51
C LYS A 6 -12.64 -14.47 -12.29
N GLU A 7 -13.24 -13.38 -11.82
CA GLU A 7 -12.78 -12.67 -10.64
C GLU A 7 -12.66 -13.66 -9.48
N GLN A 8 -11.43 -13.91 -9.00
CA GLN A 8 -11.20 -14.89 -7.95
C GLN A 8 -11.71 -14.31 -6.63
N LYS A 9 -12.95 -14.66 -6.30
CA LYS A 9 -13.59 -14.23 -5.05
C LYS A 9 -12.93 -14.97 -3.89
N SER A 10 -12.37 -14.21 -2.94
CA SER A 10 -11.81 -14.79 -1.70
C SER A 10 -12.86 -15.70 -1.02
N PRO A 11 -12.49 -16.94 -0.65
CA PRO A 11 -13.39 -17.83 0.10
C PRO A 11 -13.63 -17.33 1.53
N VAL A 12 -12.73 -16.50 2.07
CA VAL A 12 -12.89 -15.83 3.36
C VAL A 12 -13.49 -14.45 3.12
N ARG A 13 -14.71 -14.24 3.60
CA ARG A 13 -15.40 -12.95 3.52
C ARG A 13 -15.11 -12.15 4.79
N ASP A 14 -14.13 -11.26 4.68
CA ASP A 14 -13.89 -10.23 5.69
C ASP A 14 -14.10 -8.86 5.03
N LYS A 15 -14.97 -8.03 5.63
CA LYS A 15 -15.31 -6.70 5.10
C LYS A 15 -14.20 -5.65 5.26
N ASN A 16 -13.13 -6.00 5.96
CA ASN A 16 -11.94 -5.18 6.18
C ASN A 16 -10.74 -5.69 5.38
N TYR A 17 -10.84 -6.84 4.70
CA TYR A 17 -9.73 -7.46 3.97
C TYR A 17 -9.03 -6.49 3.02
N ASP A 18 -9.78 -5.82 2.15
CA ASP A 18 -9.21 -4.90 1.16
C ASP A 18 -8.47 -3.73 1.82
N LEU A 19 -9.00 -3.22 2.94
CA LEU A 19 -8.37 -2.12 3.69
C LEU A 19 -7.09 -2.57 4.40
N ILE A 20 -7.09 -3.77 4.98
CA ILE A 20 -5.90 -4.39 5.57
C ILE A 20 -4.83 -4.60 4.50
N HIS A 21 -5.24 -5.07 3.31
CA HIS A 21 -4.32 -5.30 2.21
C HIS A 21 -3.68 -3.99 1.72
N VAL A 22 -4.49 -2.93 1.53
CA VAL A 22 -3.98 -1.60 1.16
C VAL A 22 -3.03 -1.04 2.22
N LEU A 23 -3.36 -1.20 3.51
CA LEU A 23 -2.48 -0.80 4.61
C LEU A 23 -1.13 -1.54 4.52
N GLN A 24 -1.16 -2.86 4.36
CA GLN A 24 0.05 -3.68 4.23
C GLN A 24 0.90 -3.24 3.03
N MET A 25 0.29 -3.12 1.85
CA MET A 25 0.98 -2.70 0.63
C MET A 25 1.62 -1.31 0.78
N SER A 26 0.92 -0.38 1.43
CA SER A 26 1.44 0.97 1.66
C SER A 26 2.69 0.93 2.55
N LEU A 27 2.65 0.16 3.64
CA LEU A 27 3.78 0.03 4.57
C LEU A 27 4.97 -0.70 3.94
N ASP A 28 4.73 -1.77 3.18
CA ASP A 28 5.78 -2.50 2.44
C ASP A 28 6.43 -1.61 1.37
N ASN A 29 5.64 -0.85 0.63
CA ASN A 29 6.17 0.07 -0.38
C ASN A 29 7.07 1.16 0.23
N ILE A 30 6.74 1.69 1.42
CA ILE A 30 7.60 2.68 2.08
C ILE A 30 9.01 2.13 2.30
N TYR A 31 9.10 0.89 2.79
CA TYR A 31 10.38 0.21 3.01
C TYR A 31 11.12 -0.06 1.70
N ARG A 32 10.41 -0.52 0.66
CA ARG A 32 11.01 -0.77 -0.65
C ARG A 32 11.53 0.51 -1.32
N MET A 33 10.79 1.62 -1.20
CA MET A 33 11.23 2.90 -1.77
C MET A 33 12.53 3.38 -1.14
N ASP A 34 12.79 3.08 0.13
CA ASP A 34 14.07 3.42 0.79
C ASP A 34 15.26 2.78 0.06
N THR A 35 15.14 1.49 -0.28
CA THR A 35 16.16 0.78 -1.08
C THR A 35 16.29 1.38 -2.47
N TYR A 36 15.19 1.66 -3.15
CA TYR A 36 15.24 2.19 -4.52
C TYR A 36 15.77 3.62 -4.59
N ILE A 37 15.49 4.43 -3.57
CA ILE A 37 16.08 5.77 -3.41
C ILE A 37 17.59 5.63 -3.24
N SER A 38 18.06 4.77 -2.33
CA SER A 38 19.50 4.56 -2.12
C SER A 38 20.22 4.09 -3.38
N ASP A 39 19.62 3.14 -4.11
CA ASP A 39 20.14 2.66 -5.39
C ASP A 39 20.22 3.78 -6.45
N ALA A 40 19.23 4.67 -6.49
CA ALA A 40 19.22 5.82 -7.40
C ALA A 40 20.28 6.87 -7.01
N GLU A 41 20.45 7.13 -5.72
CA GLU A 41 21.51 8.01 -5.20
C GLU A 41 22.90 7.50 -5.57
N GLN A 42 23.16 6.20 -5.41
CA GLN A 42 24.44 5.57 -5.78
C GLN A 42 24.74 5.68 -7.28
N ARG A 43 23.71 5.68 -8.13
CA ARG A 43 23.84 5.87 -9.59
C ARG A 43 23.89 7.34 -10.01
N GLY A 44 23.68 8.28 -9.10
CA GLY A 44 23.60 9.72 -9.42
C GLY A 44 22.32 10.11 -10.17
N ASP A 45 21.26 9.32 -10.09
CA ASP A 45 19.99 9.56 -10.79
C ASP A 45 19.03 10.39 -9.93
N SER A 46 19.17 11.72 -9.99
CA SER A 46 18.35 12.64 -9.19
C SER A 46 16.86 12.64 -9.55
N GLU A 47 16.51 12.26 -10.78
CA GLU A 47 15.12 12.20 -11.21
C GLU A 47 14.39 11.05 -10.48
N LEU A 48 15.00 9.87 -10.47
CA LEU A 48 14.45 8.72 -9.76
C LEU A 48 14.43 8.92 -8.24
N VAL A 49 15.46 9.52 -7.65
CA VAL A 49 15.46 9.88 -6.21
C VAL A 49 14.22 10.73 -5.87
N THR A 50 13.97 11.77 -6.68
CA THR A 50 12.83 12.68 -6.46
C THR A 50 11.51 11.94 -6.65
N TRP A 51 11.40 11.10 -7.68
CA TRP A 51 10.15 10.41 -7.98
C TRP A 51 9.81 9.33 -6.95
N PHE A 52 10.78 8.49 -6.56
CA PHE A 52 10.60 7.49 -5.52
C PHE A 52 10.30 8.11 -4.15
N SER A 53 10.91 9.24 -3.81
CA SER A 53 10.59 9.98 -2.58
C SER A 53 9.12 10.43 -2.54
N LYS A 54 8.57 10.88 -3.68
CA LYS A 54 7.15 11.23 -3.78
C LYS A 54 6.24 10.01 -3.63
N ILE A 55 6.62 8.87 -4.21
CA ILE A 55 5.90 7.60 -4.05
C ILE A 55 5.91 7.17 -2.58
N GLN A 56 7.06 7.26 -1.90
CA GLN A 56 7.21 6.93 -0.48
C GLN A 56 6.27 7.78 0.39
N GLU A 57 6.23 9.09 0.16
CA GLU A 57 5.37 10.00 0.91
C GLU A 57 3.87 9.74 0.65
N ASN A 58 3.49 9.42 -0.59
CA ASN A 58 2.12 9.05 -0.90
C ASN A 58 1.70 7.75 -0.19
N ASN A 59 2.58 6.75 -0.14
CA ASN A 59 2.32 5.52 0.61
C ASN A 59 2.24 5.77 2.12
N ARG A 60 3.04 6.68 2.68
CA ARG A 60 2.94 7.10 4.09
C ARG A 60 1.54 7.64 4.40
N LYS A 61 1.07 8.60 3.60
CA LYS A 61 -0.27 9.18 3.76
C LYS A 61 -1.38 8.14 3.63
N ALA A 62 -1.30 7.28 2.62
CA ALA A 62 -2.28 6.21 2.40
C ALA A 62 -2.30 5.21 3.58
N GLY A 63 -1.14 4.81 4.08
CA GLY A 63 -1.00 3.91 5.23
C GLY A 63 -1.60 4.52 6.50
N ASP A 64 -1.33 5.79 6.80
CA ASP A 64 -1.86 6.47 7.96
C ASP A 64 -3.40 6.59 7.91
N GLN A 65 -3.94 6.96 6.75
CA GLN A 65 -5.39 7.03 6.53
C GLN A 65 -6.05 5.64 6.66
N ALA A 66 -5.46 4.61 6.04
CA ALA A 66 -5.97 3.24 6.11
C ALA A 66 -5.97 2.71 7.55
N LYS A 67 -4.91 3.00 8.33
CA LYS A 67 -4.81 2.64 9.74
C LYS A 67 -5.91 3.29 10.58
N GLN A 68 -6.17 4.59 10.38
CA GLN A 68 -7.25 5.30 11.09
C GLN A 68 -8.63 4.71 10.77
N MET A 69 -8.90 4.45 9.49
CA MET A 69 -10.17 3.83 9.05
C MET A 69 -10.33 2.42 9.63
N LEU A 70 -9.26 1.61 9.63
CA LEU A 70 -9.28 0.26 10.18
C LEU A 70 -9.56 0.27 11.68
N MET A 71 -8.92 1.16 12.44
CA MET A 71 -9.16 1.32 13.87
C MET A 71 -10.64 1.62 14.16
N GLN A 72 -11.26 2.56 13.41
CA GLN A 72 -12.67 2.90 13.59
C GLN A 72 -13.59 1.71 13.30
N ARG A 73 -13.31 0.93 12.26
CA ARG A 73 -14.09 -0.26 11.88
C ARG A 73 -14.02 -1.36 12.94
N LEU A 74 -12.82 -1.66 13.43
CA LEU A 74 -12.62 -2.67 14.47
C LEU A 74 -13.30 -2.28 15.79
N GLN A 75 -13.30 -0.99 16.15
CA GLN A 75 -14.03 -0.49 17.32
C GLN A 75 -15.55 -0.63 17.17
N GLN A 76 -16.09 -0.51 15.96
CA GLN A 76 -17.51 -0.68 15.69
C GLN A 76 -17.94 -2.16 15.69
N GLU A 77 -17.05 -3.07 15.28
CA GLU A 77 -17.31 -4.52 15.28
C GLU A 77 -17.19 -5.16 16.65
N GLY A 78 -16.37 -4.61 17.53
CA GLY A 78 -16.22 -5.09 18.91
C GLY A 78 -17.32 -4.62 19.88
N ARG A 79 -18.31 -3.88 19.40
CA ARG A 79 -19.50 -3.45 20.16
C ARG A 79 -20.68 -4.34 19.84
#